data_AF-A0A923Y407-F1
#
_entry.id   AF-A0A923Y407-F1
#
_cell.length_a   1.000
_cell.length_b   1.000
_cell.length_c   1.000
_cell.angle_alpha   90.00
_cell.angle_beta   90.00
_cell.angle_gamma   90.00
#
_symmetry.space_group_name_H-M   'P 1'
#
loop_
_entity.id
_entity.type
_entity.pdbx_description
1 polymer ?
#
loop_
_entity_poly.entity_id
_entity_poly.type
_entity_poly.pdbx_seq_one_letter_code
_entity_poly.pdbx_strand_id
1 'polypeptide(L)'
;MVDDVKAAMRKAAYAARRPAFEVGPGRAADFLADYLAAFKGSALAGYMPMRTEIDPLPAMAAHQGPVGVPVIIAKATPLQFCAWTPDAVMVAGEFGARVPEAGDW
;
A
#
# COMPACT_ATOMS: atom_id res chain seq x y z
N MET A 1 9.94 28.21 -4.47
CA MET A 1 10.92 27.10 -4.35
C MET A 1 10.26 25.80 -4.79
N VAL A 2 11.01 24.74 -5.13
CA VAL A 2 10.42 23.42 -5.50
C VAL A 2 9.54 22.87 -4.36
N ASP A 3 9.91 23.14 -3.11
CA ASP A 3 9.20 22.61 -1.95
C ASP A 3 7.79 23.21 -1.79
N ASP A 4 7.62 24.50 -2.07
CA ASP A 4 6.32 25.18 -2.04
C ASP A 4 5.37 24.59 -3.09
N VAL A 5 5.89 24.34 -4.29
CA VAL A 5 5.12 23.73 -5.39
C VAL A 5 4.70 22.31 -5.00
N LYS A 6 5.61 21.50 -4.44
CA LYS A 6 5.29 20.14 -3.95
C LYS A 6 4.23 20.18 -2.86
N ALA A 7 4.33 21.11 -1.90
CA ALA A 7 3.35 21.24 -0.82
C ALA A 7 1.96 21.61 -1.36
N ALA A 8 1.88 22.58 -2.27
CA ALA A 8 0.64 22.97 -2.93
C ALA A 8 0.00 21.82 -3.72
N MET A 9 0.80 21.07 -4.49
CA MET A 9 0.32 19.93 -5.27
C MET A 9 -0.17 18.78 -4.38
N ARG A 10 0.51 18.46 -3.28
CA ARG A 10 0.04 17.45 -2.32
C ARG A 10 -1.32 17.82 -1.72
N LYS A 11 -1.50 19.10 -1.36
CA LYS A 11 -2.79 19.60 -0.84
C LYS A 11 -3.90 19.48 -1.89
N ALA A 12 -3.61 19.89 -3.13
CA ALA A 12 -4.57 19.80 -4.24
C ALA A 12 -4.94 18.33 -4.54
N ALA A 13 -3.96 17.44 -4.63
CA ALA A 13 -4.18 16.01 -4.85
C ALA A 13 -5.00 15.37 -3.73
N TYR A 14 -4.74 15.73 -2.46
CA TYR A 14 -5.54 15.27 -1.34
C TYR A 14 -7.00 15.74 -1.42
N ALA A 15 -7.22 17.01 -1.77
CA ALA A 15 -8.57 17.55 -1.93
C ALA A 15 -9.33 16.86 -3.10
N ALA A 16 -8.64 16.59 -4.21
CA ALA A 16 -9.21 15.94 -5.38
C ALA A 16 -9.51 14.44 -5.16
N ARG A 17 -8.68 13.72 -4.40
CA ARG A 17 -8.88 12.28 -4.15
C ARG A 17 -9.99 11.99 -3.13
N ARG A 18 -10.30 12.93 -2.24
CA ARG A 18 -11.27 12.71 -1.15
C ARG A 18 -12.69 12.38 -1.65
N PRO A 19 -13.29 13.11 -2.60
CA PRO A 19 -14.60 12.75 -3.14
C PRO A 19 -14.61 11.35 -3.79
N ALA A 20 -13.55 10.98 -4.50
CA ALA A 20 -13.43 9.64 -5.09
C ALA A 20 -13.35 8.54 -4.00
N PHE A 21 -12.63 8.81 -2.91
CA PHE A 21 -12.57 7.91 -1.76
C PHE A 21 -13.95 7.77 -1.08
N GLU A 22 -14.72 8.85 -0.95
CA GLU A 22 -16.08 8.85 -0.38
C GLU A 22 -17.08 8.07 -1.26
N VAL A 23 -16.94 8.13 -2.58
CA VAL A 23 -17.71 7.30 -3.52
C VAL A 23 -17.35 5.81 -3.40
N GLY A 24 -16.12 5.52 -2.98
CA GLY A 24 -15.59 4.17 -2.84
C GLY A 24 -14.88 3.67 -4.10
N PRO A 25 -14.10 2.58 -3.99
CA PRO A 25 -13.19 2.14 -5.04
C PRO A 25 -13.89 1.44 -6.22
N GLY A 26 -15.20 1.17 -6.12
CA GLY A 26 -15.92 0.36 -7.10
C GLY A 26 -15.21 -0.97 -7.36
N ARG A 27 -14.82 -1.21 -8.61
CA ARG A 27 -14.12 -2.42 -9.06
C ARG A 27 -12.61 -2.26 -9.20
N ALA A 28 -12.01 -1.23 -8.59
CA ALA A 28 -10.59 -0.96 -8.80
C ALA A 28 -9.68 -2.10 -8.32
N ALA A 29 -10.03 -2.77 -7.22
CA ALA A 29 -9.27 -3.94 -6.77
C ALA A 29 -9.39 -5.12 -7.74
N ASP A 30 -10.57 -5.36 -8.32
CA ASP A 30 -10.76 -6.39 -9.35
C ASP A 30 -9.87 -6.11 -10.57
N PHE A 31 -9.89 -4.86 -11.07
CA PHE A 31 -9.08 -4.48 -12.23
C PHE A 31 -7.59 -4.62 -11.96
N LEU A 32 -7.16 -4.30 -10.72
CA LEU A 32 -5.78 -4.50 -10.31
C LEU A 32 -5.44 -6.00 -10.22
N ALA A 33 -6.31 -6.83 -9.66
CA ALA A 33 -6.10 -8.28 -9.59
C ALA A 33 -6.02 -8.92 -10.98
N ASP A 34 -6.92 -8.53 -11.89
CA ASP A 34 -6.93 -8.97 -13.29
C ASP A 34 -5.61 -8.64 -14.00
N TYR A 35 -5.11 -7.42 -13.78
CA TYR A 35 -3.81 -7.01 -14.33
C TYR A 35 -2.65 -7.82 -13.72
N LEU A 36 -2.68 -8.03 -12.40
CA LEU A 36 -1.63 -8.74 -11.67
C LEU A 36 -1.60 -10.25 -11.94
N ALA A 37 -2.70 -10.84 -12.45
CA ALA A 37 -2.79 -12.27 -12.73
C ALA A 37 -1.68 -12.78 -13.69
N ALA A 38 -1.20 -11.93 -14.59
CA ALA A 38 -0.08 -12.24 -15.49
C ALA A 38 1.26 -12.44 -14.74
N PHE A 39 1.38 -11.93 -13.51
CA PHE A 39 2.59 -11.97 -12.69
C PHE A 39 2.52 -13.02 -11.58
N LYS A 40 1.57 -13.96 -11.63
CA LYS A 40 1.49 -15.08 -10.69
C LYS A 40 2.84 -15.79 -10.50
N GLY A 41 3.13 -16.20 -9.28
CA GLY A 41 4.40 -16.79 -8.84
C GLY A 41 5.51 -15.77 -8.58
N SER A 42 5.39 -14.53 -9.06
CA SER A 42 6.36 -13.47 -8.78
C SER A 42 6.11 -12.84 -7.41
N ALA A 43 7.17 -12.34 -6.79
CA ALA A 43 7.05 -11.51 -5.60
C ALA A 43 6.36 -10.18 -5.94
N LEU A 44 5.36 -9.82 -5.14
CA LEU A 44 4.61 -8.57 -5.27
C LEU A 44 4.90 -7.66 -4.07
N ALA A 45 5.35 -6.44 -4.35
CA ALA A 45 5.40 -5.39 -3.34
C ALA A 45 4.03 -4.71 -3.24
N GLY A 46 3.40 -4.82 -2.06
CA GLY A 46 2.14 -4.14 -1.71
C GLY A 46 2.36 -2.99 -0.73
N TYR A 47 1.27 -2.35 -0.30
CA TYR A 47 1.31 -1.33 0.75
C TYR A 47 0.04 -1.36 1.60
N MET A 48 0.12 -0.92 2.85
CA MET A 48 -1.05 -0.71 3.70
C MET A 48 -1.65 0.66 3.39
N PRO A 49 -2.92 0.74 2.96
CA PRO A 49 -3.50 2.00 2.51
C PRO A 49 -3.60 3.03 3.64
N MET A 50 -3.30 4.30 3.32
CA MET A 50 -3.36 5.39 4.28
C MET A 50 -4.37 6.48 3.90
N ARG A 51 -5.17 6.89 4.90
CA ARG A 51 -6.11 8.02 4.83
C ARG A 51 -7.18 7.83 3.77
N THR A 52 -6.91 8.32 2.56
CA THR A 52 -7.87 8.32 1.43
C THR A 52 -7.18 7.78 0.18
N GLU A 53 -6.25 6.85 0.38
CA GLU A 53 -5.68 6.03 -0.68
C GLU A 53 -6.67 4.96 -1.08
N ILE A 54 -6.51 4.45 -2.30
CA ILE A 54 -7.25 3.28 -2.75
C ILE A 54 -6.78 2.06 -1.95
N ASP A 55 -7.68 1.14 -1.64
CA ASP A 55 -7.33 -0.05 -0.89
C ASP A 55 -6.81 -1.16 -1.83
N PRO A 56 -5.50 -1.51 -1.79
CA PRO A 56 -4.94 -2.58 -2.60
C PRO A 56 -5.11 -3.97 -1.96
N LEU A 57 -5.54 -4.06 -0.70
CA LEU A 57 -5.53 -5.30 0.07
C LEU A 57 -6.32 -6.43 -0.60
N PRO A 58 -7.51 -6.20 -1.21
CA PRO A 58 -8.22 -7.29 -1.89
C PRO A 58 -7.44 -7.84 -3.09
N ALA A 59 -6.76 -6.99 -3.86
CA ALA A 59 -5.93 -7.42 -4.98
C ALA A 59 -4.66 -8.13 -4.51
N MET A 60 -4.04 -7.64 -3.42
CA MET A 60 -2.91 -8.30 -2.78
C MET A 60 -3.29 -9.69 -2.26
N ALA A 61 -4.45 -9.83 -1.63
CA ALA A 61 -4.97 -11.10 -1.12
C ALA A 61 -5.26 -12.11 -2.25
N ALA A 62 -5.66 -11.62 -3.43
CA ALA A 62 -5.91 -12.45 -4.61
C ALA A 62 -4.64 -12.85 -5.37
N HIS A 63 -3.50 -12.21 -5.10
CA HIS A 63 -2.25 -12.50 -5.81
C HIS A 63 -1.76 -13.92 -5.51
N GLN A 64 -1.50 -14.68 -6.57
CA GLN A 64 -0.98 -16.04 -6.46
C GLN A 64 0.55 -16.03 -6.38
N GLY A 65 1.12 -15.53 -5.30
CA GLY A 65 2.57 -15.43 -5.07
C GLY A 65 2.87 -14.74 -3.75
N PRO A 66 4.16 -14.65 -3.33
CA PRO A 66 4.50 -13.96 -2.10
C PRO A 66 4.23 -12.46 -2.22
N VAL A 67 3.64 -11.88 -1.17
CA VAL A 67 3.38 -10.44 -1.08
C VAL A 67 4.22 -9.89 0.07
N GLY A 68 5.00 -8.86 -0.18
CA GLY A 68 5.76 -8.13 0.83
C GLY A 68 5.22 -6.72 1.02
N VAL A 69 5.19 -6.23 2.25
CA VAL A 69 4.77 -4.85 2.57
C VAL A 69 5.92 -4.08 3.21
N PRO A 70 6.05 -2.77 2.94
CA PRO A 70 7.22 -2.00 3.37
C PRO A 70 7.20 -1.74 4.87
N VAL A 71 8.34 -1.98 5.51
CA VAL A 71 8.64 -1.64 6.90
C VAL A 71 9.73 -0.56 6.91
N ILE A 72 9.45 0.53 7.61
CA ILE A 72 10.41 1.61 7.82
C ILE A 72 11.25 1.26 9.04
N ILE A 73 12.54 0.98 8.81
CA ILE A 73 13.48 0.59 9.88
C ILE A 73 14.02 1.82 10.61
N ALA A 74 14.43 2.85 9.87
CA ALA A 74 14.90 4.11 10.42
C ALA A 74 14.73 5.26 9.42
N LYS A 75 14.87 6.50 9.91
CA LYS A 75 14.89 7.68 9.06
C LYS A 75 16.09 7.61 8.10
N ALA A 76 15.85 7.89 6.81
CA ALA A 76 16.86 7.93 5.76
C ALA A 76 17.60 6.59 5.51
N THR A 77 16.97 5.47 5.84
CA THR A 77 17.42 4.12 5.41
C THR A 77 16.51 3.57 4.32
N PRO A 78 16.98 2.59 3.52
CA PRO A 78 16.10 1.85 2.62
C PRO A 78 14.92 1.21 3.35
N LEU A 79 13.80 1.07 2.65
CA LEU A 79 12.69 0.25 3.12
C LEU A 79 13.10 -1.22 3.08
N GLN A 80 12.69 -1.97 4.10
CA GLN A 80 12.69 -3.43 4.04
C GLN A 80 11.28 -3.91 3.77
N PHE A 81 11.13 -5.11 3.21
CA PHE A 81 9.83 -5.69 2.95
C PHE A 81 9.67 -6.91 3.84
N CYS A 82 8.53 -6.99 4.52
CA CYS A 82 8.19 -8.16 5.33
C CYS A 82 7.00 -8.86 4.65
N ALA A 83 7.04 -10.18 4.60
CA ALA A 83 5.99 -11.00 4.03
C ALA A 83 4.65 -10.70 4.72
N TRP A 84 3.60 -10.62 3.91
CA TRP A 84 2.25 -10.32 4.32
C TRP A 84 1.29 -11.35 3.74
N THR A 85 0.31 -11.73 4.55
CA THR A 85 -0.86 -12.52 4.17
C THR A 85 -2.12 -11.85 4.71
N PRO A 86 -3.31 -12.18 4.20
CA PRO A 86 -4.58 -11.65 4.73
C PRO A 86 -4.79 -11.91 6.23
N ASP A 87 -4.19 -12.99 6.76
CA ASP A 87 -4.30 -13.41 8.16
C ASP A 87 -3.14 -12.90 9.04
N ALA A 88 -2.20 -12.14 8.47
CA ALA A 88 -1.04 -11.64 9.21
C ALA A 88 -1.46 -10.74 10.37
N VAL A 89 -0.89 -10.98 11.56
CA VAL A 89 -1.07 -10.08 12.70
C VAL A 89 -0.33 -8.77 12.39
N MET A 90 -1.09 -7.67 12.38
CA MET A 90 -0.56 -6.35 12.04
C MET A 90 -0.42 -5.49 13.29
N VAL A 91 0.74 -4.88 13.50
CA VAL A 91 1.02 -3.94 14.60
C VAL A 91 1.22 -2.51 14.09
N ALA A 92 1.20 -1.53 15.00
CA ALA A 92 1.51 -0.15 14.65
C ALA A 92 3.03 0.00 14.47
N GLY A 93 3.46 0.40 13.27
CA GLY A 93 4.83 0.76 12.99
C GLY A 93 5.17 2.17 13.50
N GLU A 94 6.46 2.43 13.69
CA GLU A 94 6.99 3.66 14.30
C GLU A 94 6.59 4.95 13.57
N PHE A 95 6.24 4.85 12.28
CA PHE A 95 5.86 5.98 11.43
C PHE A 95 4.37 5.97 11.03
N GLY A 96 3.53 5.24 11.76
CA GLY A 96 2.07 5.25 11.59
C GLY A 96 1.53 4.31 10.50
N ALA A 97 2.41 3.60 9.78
CA ALA A 97 2.03 2.48 8.93
C ALA A 97 1.73 1.24 9.78
N ARG A 98 0.74 0.43 9.39
CA ARG A 98 0.61 -0.92 9.94
C ARG A 98 1.66 -1.81 9.30
N VAL A 99 2.32 -2.63 10.11
CA VAL A 99 3.37 -3.57 9.64
C VAL A 99 3.09 -4.97 10.20
N PRO A 100 3.49 -6.05 9.52
CA PRO A 100 3.38 -7.40 10.08
C PRO A 100 4.19 -7.50 11.38
N GLU A 101 3.64 -8.17 12.39
CA GLU A 101 4.35 -8.45 13.65
C GLU A 101 5.53 -9.41 13.42
N ALA A 102 5.36 -10.35 12.49
CA ALA A 102 6.35 -11.33 12.09
C ALA A 102 6.14 -11.73 10.61
N GLY A 103 7.18 -12.27 9.99
CA GLY A 103 7.18 -12.72 8.59
C GLY A 103 8.60 -12.89 8.05
N ASP A 104 8.70 -13.43 6.84
CA ASP A 104 9.95 -13.50 6.08
C ASP A 104 10.35 -12.10 5.57
N TRP A 105 11.66 -11.84 5.42
CA TRP A 105 12.23 -10.53 5.06
C TRP A 105 13.04 -10.57 3.75
#